data_AF-G8R0A0-F1
#
_entry.id   AF-G8R0A0-F1
#
_cell.length_a   1.000
_cell.length_b   1.000
_cell.length_c   1.000
_cell.angle_alpha   90.00
_cell.angle_beta   90.00
_cell.angle_gamma   90.00
#
_symmetry.space_group_name_H-M   'P 1'
#
loop_
_entity.id
_entity.type
_entity.pdbx_description
1 polymer ?
#
loop_
_entity_poly.entity_id
_entity_poly.type
_entity_poly.pdbx_seq_one_letter_code
_entity_poly.pdbx_strand_id
1 'polypeptide(L)'
;MMKQTFALLILIATAISGYSQTKVGDKWMDNNLAFEITYEAIRTEGRMDICIADTSRDACIENLQSGFEVKVFDASNTMIWEGIGSGRTNMLKLPKALPNASYVTIMAFKPFVTNKSTGTKIHQDKRIEIKHTIK
;
A
#
# COMPACT_ATOMS: atom_id res chain seq x y z
N MET A 1 -20.94 41.49 31.30
CA MET A 1 -19.81 40.83 30.62
C MET A 1 -19.89 39.33 30.86
N MET A 2 -20.49 38.55 29.95
CA MET A 2 -20.48 37.08 30.03
C MET A 2 -20.90 36.51 28.67
N LYS A 3 -20.02 36.59 27.66
CA LYS A 3 -20.30 36.13 26.28
C LYS A 3 -19.11 35.44 25.60
N GLN A 4 -18.11 34.94 26.35
CA GLN A 4 -16.88 34.41 25.74
C GLN A 4 -16.31 33.11 26.32
N THR A 5 -17.05 32.36 27.15
CA THR A 5 -16.50 31.15 27.80
C THR A 5 -17.05 29.82 27.29
N PHE A 6 -17.98 29.79 26.34
CA PHE A 6 -18.58 28.52 25.87
C PHE A 6 -18.00 27.96 24.55
N ALA A 7 -17.19 28.74 23.84
CA ALA A 7 -16.62 28.30 22.55
C ALA A 7 -15.35 27.44 22.69
N LEU A 8 -14.73 27.39 23.88
CA LEU A 8 -13.45 26.69 24.08
C LEU A 8 -13.61 25.18 24.33
N LEU A 9 -14.80 24.71 24.73
CA LEU A 9 -15.02 23.31 25.10
C LEU A 9 -15.37 22.38 23.91
N ILE A 10 -15.70 22.93 22.74
CA ILE A 10 -16.10 22.14 21.56
C ILE A 10 -14.88 21.76 20.70
N LEU A 11 -13.73 22.42 20.86
CA LEU A 11 -12.56 22.19 20.01
C LEU A 11 -11.68 20.98 20.42
N ILE A 12 -11.98 20.32 21.54
CA ILE A 12 -11.15 19.21 22.07
C ILE A 12 -11.73 17.83 21.71
N ALA A 13 -12.94 17.75 21.15
CA ALA A 13 -13.64 16.49 20.93
C ALA A 13 -13.33 15.77 19.60
N THR A 14 -12.54 16.35 18.69
CA THR A 14 -12.26 15.76 17.36
C THR A 14 -10.92 15.03 17.23
N ALA A 15 -10.19 14.82 18.32
CA ALA A 15 -8.87 14.16 18.28
C ALA A 15 -8.93 12.60 18.25
N ILE A 16 -10.09 11.99 18.01
CA ILE A 16 -10.26 10.54 18.13
C ILE A 16 -10.17 9.88 16.76
N SER A 17 -9.16 9.00 16.62
CA SER A 17 -9.02 7.91 15.62
C SER A 17 -8.12 8.16 14.41
N GLY A 18 -6.91 8.69 14.63
CA GLY A 18 -5.78 8.31 13.78
C GLY A 18 -5.21 6.99 14.27
N TYR A 19 -5.52 5.87 13.59
CA TYR A 19 -4.89 4.56 13.86
C TYR A 19 -3.44 4.60 13.37
N SER A 20 -2.61 5.40 14.03
CA SER A 20 -1.16 5.41 13.87
C SER A 20 -0.58 4.10 14.41
N GLN A 21 0.62 3.74 13.95
CA GLN A 21 1.37 2.57 14.40
C GLN A 21 1.26 2.37 15.91
N THR A 22 0.67 1.24 16.32
CA THR A 22 0.49 0.90 17.73
C THR A 22 1.50 -0.15 18.15
N LYS A 23 2.05 -0.06 19.35
CA LYS A 23 2.89 -1.11 19.90
C LYS A 23 2.00 -2.12 20.64
N VAL A 24 1.91 -3.34 20.12
CA VAL A 24 1.17 -4.46 20.72
C VAL A 24 2.17 -5.51 21.19
N GLY A 25 2.41 -5.55 22.50
CA GLY A 25 3.53 -6.29 23.08
C GLY A 25 4.86 -5.76 22.54
N ASP A 26 5.65 -6.62 21.91
CA ASP A 26 6.94 -6.26 21.29
C ASP A 26 6.84 -5.90 19.80
N LYS A 27 5.64 -5.87 19.21
CA LYS A 27 5.43 -5.61 17.78
C LYS A 27 4.84 -4.24 17.53
N TRP A 28 5.36 -3.54 16.52
CA TRP A 28 4.66 -2.42 15.89
C TRP A 28 3.58 -2.98 14.96
N MET A 29 2.36 -2.47 15.06
CA MET A 29 1.19 -2.90 14.31
C MET A 29 0.58 -1.71 13.58
N ASP A 30 0.25 -1.87 12.30
CA ASP A 30 -0.48 -0.86 11.51
C ASP A 30 -1.27 -1.53 10.39
N ASN A 31 -2.58 -1.68 10.60
CA ASN A 31 -3.48 -2.31 9.64
C ASN A 31 -4.02 -1.36 8.56
N ASN A 32 -3.60 -0.09 8.54
CA ASN A 32 -4.00 0.89 7.52
C ASN A 32 -3.03 0.95 6.35
N LEU A 33 -2.09 0.01 6.26
CA LEU A 33 -1.13 -0.05 5.18
C LEU A 33 -1.66 -0.91 4.04
N ALA A 34 -1.62 -0.36 2.83
CA ALA A 34 -2.03 -1.06 1.60
C ALA A 34 -0.99 -0.85 0.49
N PHE A 35 -1.05 -1.69 -0.55
CA PHE A 35 -0.36 -1.38 -1.80
C PHE A 35 -1.19 -0.39 -2.60
N GLU A 36 -0.54 0.53 -3.26
CA GLU A 36 -1.15 1.45 -4.21
C GLU A 36 -0.35 1.45 -5.50
N ILE A 37 -1.04 1.39 -6.64
CA ILE A 37 -0.44 1.57 -7.96
C ILE A 37 -0.56 3.05 -8.32
N THR A 38 0.57 3.75 -8.31
CA THR A 38 0.62 5.20 -8.57
C THR A 38 0.79 5.53 -10.05
N TYR A 39 1.27 4.56 -10.83
CA TYR A 39 1.39 4.65 -12.27
C TYR A 39 1.28 3.27 -12.90
N GLU A 40 0.58 3.17 -14.03
CA GLU A 40 0.55 1.95 -14.84
C GLU A 40 0.61 2.25 -16.34
N ALA A 41 1.42 1.45 -17.04
CA ALA A 41 1.52 1.37 -18.49
C ALA A 41 1.83 -0.08 -18.89
N ILE A 42 1.09 -1.05 -18.32
CA ILE A 42 1.37 -2.48 -18.48
C ILE A 42 1.16 -2.94 -19.93
N ARG A 43 0.10 -2.44 -20.59
CA ARG A 43 -0.25 -2.82 -21.97
C ARG A 43 0.72 -2.31 -23.02
N THR A 44 1.33 -1.15 -22.79
CA THR A 44 2.15 -0.43 -23.78
C THR A 44 3.64 -0.51 -23.46
N GLU A 45 4.01 -0.40 -22.19
CA GLU A 45 5.40 -0.35 -21.74
C GLU A 45 5.79 -1.55 -20.88
N GLY A 46 4.83 -2.30 -20.35
CA GLY A 46 5.11 -3.31 -19.33
C GLY A 46 5.66 -2.69 -18.05
N ARG A 47 5.13 -1.54 -17.62
CA ARG A 47 5.58 -0.83 -16.41
C ARG A 47 4.42 -0.63 -15.43
N MET A 48 4.72 -0.74 -14.15
CA MET A 48 3.88 -0.23 -13.07
C MET A 48 4.74 0.31 -11.93
N ASP A 49 4.27 1.35 -11.24
CA ASP A 49 4.91 1.88 -10.04
C ASP A 49 3.98 1.61 -8.84
N ILE A 50 4.52 1.00 -7.80
CA ILE A 50 3.82 0.51 -6.63
C ILE A 50 4.44 1.14 -5.37
N CYS A 51 3.60 1.64 -4.47
CA CYS A 51 4.03 2.12 -3.16
C CYS A 51 3.26 1.40 -2.04
N ILE A 52 3.73 1.57 -0.80
CA ILE A 52 2.90 1.29 0.38
C ILE A 52 2.25 2.60 0.80
N ALA A 53 0.92 2.62 0.83
CA ALA A 53 0.14 3.79 1.18
C ALA A 53 -0.52 3.62 2.55
N ASP A 54 -0.74 4.75 3.23
CA ASP A 54 -1.61 4.84 4.39
C ASP A 54 -3.04 5.10 3.92
N THR A 55 -3.94 4.13 4.09
CA THR A 55 -5.34 4.25 3.65
C THR A 55 -6.12 5.31 4.42
N SER A 56 -5.63 5.76 5.59
CA SER A 56 -6.27 6.84 6.35
C SER A 56 -5.92 8.24 5.83
N ARG A 57 -4.82 8.36 5.09
CA ARG A 57 -4.29 9.63 4.57
C ARG A 57 -4.24 9.70 3.04
N ASP A 58 -4.54 8.60 2.36
CA ASP A 58 -4.48 8.47 0.90
C ASP A 58 -3.13 8.93 0.34
N ALA A 59 -2.05 8.43 0.97
CA ALA A 59 -0.69 8.89 0.69
C ALA A 59 0.34 7.77 0.78
N CYS A 60 1.22 7.71 -0.23
CA CYS A 60 2.40 6.85 -0.24
C CYS A 60 3.37 7.19 0.90
N ILE A 61 3.87 6.15 1.58
CA ILE A 61 4.90 6.25 2.59
C ILE A 61 6.23 5.77 2.00
N GLU A 62 7.05 6.69 1.51
CA GLU A 62 8.31 6.38 0.81
C GLU A 62 9.31 5.58 1.66
N ASN A 63 9.24 5.70 2.99
CA ASN A 63 10.17 5.02 3.89
C ASN A 63 9.75 3.58 4.26
N LEU A 64 8.71 3.03 3.63
CA LEU A 64 8.28 1.64 3.85
C LEU A 64 8.54 0.78 2.61
N GLN A 65 8.87 -0.49 2.84
CA GLN A 65 9.02 -1.49 1.78
C GLN A 65 8.46 -2.84 2.20
N SER A 66 7.98 -3.60 1.22
CA SER A 66 7.69 -5.02 1.34
C SER A 66 8.06 -5.71 0.04
N GLY A 67 8.63 -6.91 0.12
CA GLY A 67 8.70 -7.80 -1.04
C GLY A 67 7.30 -8.32 -1.37
N PHE A 68 7.01 -8.48 -2.66
CA PHE A 68 5.69 -8.89 -3.13
C PHE A 68 5.76 -9.77 -4.39
N GLU A 69 4.74 -10.61 -4.54
CA GLU A 69 4.42 -11.34 -5.75
C GLU A 69 3.47 -10.49 -6.61
N VAL A 70 3.66 -10.54 -7.93
CA VAL A 70 2.77 -9.91 -8.91
C VAL A 70 2.32 -10.95 -9.90
N LYS A 71 1.02 -10.97 -10.20
CA LYS A 71 0.44 -11.80 -11.27
C LYS A 71 -0.46 -10.94 -12.14
N VAL A 72 -0.25 -11.00 -13.45
CA VAL A 72 -1.05 -10.28 -14.44
C VAL A 72 -1.94 -11.28 -15.18
N PHE A 73 -3.20 -10.90 -15.35
CA PHE A 73 -4.25 -11.72 -15.96
C PHE A 73 -4.88 -11.00 -17.13
N ASP A 74 -5.34 -11.77 -18.12
CA ASP A 74 -6.18 -11.26 -19.20
C ASP A 74 -7.68 -11.25 -18.84
N ALA A 75 -8.52 -10.81 -19.78
CA ALA A 75 -9.97 -10.71 -19.59
C ALA A 75 -10.67 -12.08 -19.43
N SER A 76 -10.00 -13.18 -19.80
CA SER A 76 -10.50 -14.55 -19.63
C SER A 76 -10.15 -15.15 -18.26
N ASN A 77 -9.51 -14.37 -17.37
CA ASN A 77 -8.90 -14.83 -16.12
C ASN A 77 -7.71 -15.78 -16.30
N THR A 78 -7.09 -15.80 -17.49
CA THR A 78 -5.86 -16.55 -17.71
C THR A 78 -4.68 -15.74 -17.18
N MET A 79 -3.83 -16.36 -16.37
CA MET A 79 -2.59 -15.75 -15.93
C MET A 79 -1.63 -15.68 -17.12
N ILE A 80 -1.22 -14.47 -17.49
CA ILE A 80 -0.35 -14.24 -18.65
C ILE A 80 1.08 -13.88 -18.26
N TRP A 81 1.30 -13.54 -16.98
CA TRP A 81 2.62 -13.27 -16.44
C TRP A 81 2.62 -13.33 -14.92
N GLU A 82 3.74 -13.75 -14.34
CA GLU A 82 4.03 -13.67 -12.91
C GLU A 82 5.45 -13.15 -12.67
N GLY A 83 5.66 -12.54 -11.50
CA GLY A 83 6.96 -12.02 -11.10
C GLY A 83 7.01 -11.56 -9.66
N ILE A 84 8.16 -11.02 -9.29
CA ILE A 84 8.47 -10.61 -7.91
C ILE A 84 9.01 -9.18 -7.91
N GLY A 85 8.49 -8.35 -7.02
CA GLY A 85 9.07 -7.05 -6.67
C GLY A 85 9.75 -7.10 -5.31
N SER A 86 10.92 -6.48 -5.21
CA SER A 86 11.63 -6.40 -3.92
C SER A 86 11.06 -5.33 -2.97
N GLY A 87 10.30 -4.37 -3.49
CA GLY A 87 9.83 -3.19 -2.75
C GLY A 87 10.89 -2.13 -2.46
N ARG A 88 12.14 -2.34 -2.88
CA ARG A 88 13.23 -1.37 -2.70
C ARG A 88 13.05 -0.13 -3.56
N THR A 89 12.53 -0.32 -4.76
CA THR A 89 12.14 0.72 -5.72
C THR A 89 10.65 0.63 -5.96
N ASN A 90 10.01 1.77 -6.21
CA ASN A 90 8.57 1.82 -6.48
C ASN A 90 8.28 1.24 -7.88
N MET A 91 9.18 1.41 -8.84
CA MET A 91 9.02 0.89 -10.21
C MET A 91 9.22 -0.63 -10.29
N LEU A 92 8.31 -1.30 -11.00
CA LEU A 92 8.42 -2.66 -11.49
C LEU A 92 8.34 -2.67 -13.02
N LYS A 93 9.33 -3.28 -13.66
CA LYS A 93 9.41 -3.45 -15.12
C LYS A 93 9.21 -4.91 -15.50
N LEU A 94 8.23 -5.16 -16.35
CA LEU A 94 7.99 -6.46 -16.96
C LEU A 94 8.97 -6.68 -18.12
N PRO A 95 9.32 -7.94 -18.45
CA PRO A 95 10.21 -8.25 -19.58
C PRO A 95 9.68 -7.75 -20.93
N LYS A 96 8.36 -7.61 -21.07
CA LYS A 96 7.68 -7.11 -22.27
C LYS A 96 6.36 -6.46 -21.91
N ALA A 97 5.85 -5.61 -22.80
CA ALA A 97 4.48 -5.11 -22.73
C ALA A 97 3.47 -6.27 -22.87
N LEU A 98 2.32 -6.14 -22.20
CA LEU A 98 1.26 -7.14 -22.20
C LEU A 98 -0.07 -6.53 -22.71
N PRO A 99 -0.27 -6.40 -24.04
CA PRO A 99 -1.43 -5.70 -24.61
C PRO A 99 -2.79 -6.23 -24.17
N ASN A 100 -2.86 -7.54 -23.88
CA ASN A 100 -4.09 -8.22 -23.48
C ASN A 100 -4.34 -8.22 -21.96
N ALA A 101 -3.49 -7.53 -21.17
CA ALA A 101 -3.63 -7.48 -19.73
C ALA A 101 -4.92 -6.77 -19.31
N SER A 102 -5.69 -7.39 -18.42
CA SER A 102 -6.95 -6.89 -17.90
C SER A 102 -6.85 -6.46 -16.45
N TYR A 103 -6.19 -7.26 -15.60
CA TYR A 103 -5.97 -6.91 -14.20
C TYR A 103 -4.67 -7.51 -13.67
N VAL A 104 -4.23 -6.98 -12.54
CA VAL A 104 -3.07 -7.47 -11.79
C VAL A 104 -3.46 -7.75 -10.35
N THR A 105 -2.87 -8.79 -9.76
CA THR A 105 -2.90 -9.02 -8.31
C THR A 105 -1.50 -8.82 -7.75
N ILE A 106 -1.40 -8.10 -6.64
CA ILE A 106 -0.14 -7.86 -5.92
C ILE A 106 -0.34 -8.32 -4.49
N MET A 107 0.57 -9.17 -3.99
CA MET A 107 0.48 -9.75 -2.67
C MET A 107 1.83 -9.71 -1.96
N ALA A 108 1.86 -9.19 -0.74
CA ALA A 108 3.06 -9.15 0.07
C ALA A 108 3.52 -10.57 0.44
N PHE A 109 4.83 -10.80 0.53
CA PHE A 109 5.33 -12.11 0.98
C PHE A 109 5.08 -12.36 2.46
N LYS A 110 5.06 -11.31 3.27
CA LYS A 110 4.96 -11.37 4.72
C LYS A 110 3.88 -10.40 5.23
N PRO A 111 3.27 -10.68 6.39
CA PRO A 111 2.28 -9.80 7.02
C PRO A 111 2.98 -8.70 7.83
N PHE A 112 3.95 -8.02 7.19
CA PHE A 112 4.61 -6.84 7.72
C PHE A 112 5.29 -6.08 6.59
N VAL A 113 5.43 -4.78 6.78
CA VAL A 113 6.34 -3.94 5.99
C VAL A 113 7.58 -3.61 6.82
N THR A 114 8.65 -3.21 6.15
CA THR A 114 9.91 -2.81 6.79
C THR A 114 10.13 -1.33 6.59
N ASN A 115 10.45 -0.62 7.67
CA ASN A 115 10.95 0.75 7.59
C ASN A 115 12.38 0.73 7.00
N LYS A 116 12.60 1.40 5.87
CA LYS A 116 13.87 1.35 5.13
C LYS A 116 15.02 1.93 5.95
N SER A 117 14.80 3.00 6.71
CA SER A 117 15.83 3.65 7.52
C SER A 117 16.27 2.86 8.75
N THR A 118 15.35 2.13 9.40
CA THR A 118 15.60 1.51 10.71
C THR A 118 15.62 -0.02 10.69
N GLY A 119 15.11 -0.65 9.62
CA GLY A 119 14.89 -2.10 9.58
C GLY A 119 13.73 -2.58 10.46
N THR A 120 13.03 -1.66 11.14
CA THR A 120 11.89 -2.01 12.00
C THR A 120 10.76 -2.61 11.19
N LYS A 121 10.20 -3.72 11.68
CA LYS A 121 9.02 -4.36 11.08
C LYS A 121 7.75 -3.75 11.67
N ILE A 122 6.84 -3.37 10.78
CA ILE A 122 5.49 -2.91 11.12
C ILE A 122 4.53 -3.98 10.61
N HIS A 123 3.95 -4.72 11.55
CA HIS A 123 3.14 -5.89 11.32
C HIS A 123 1.68 -5.55 10.99
N GLN A 124 1.04 -6.48 10.29
CA GLN A 124 -0.37 -6.48 9.99
C GLN A 124 -0.97 -7.84 10.35
N ASP A 125 -2.27 -7.88 10.57
CA ASP A 125 -2.97 -9.14 10.86
C ASP A 125 -2.92 -10.10 9.65
N LYS A 126 -2.88 -9.53 8.44
CA LYS A 126 -2.82 -10.26 7.17
C LYS A 126 -1.78 -9.64 6.25
N ARG A 127 -1.38 -10.40 5.24
CA ARG A 127 -0.55 -9.88 4.15
C ARG A 127 -1.35 -8.84 3.37
N ILE A 128 -0.69 -7.76 2.98
CA ILE A 128 -1.28 -6.79 2.05
C ILE A 128 -1.53 -7.50 0.73
N GLU A 129 -2.74 -7.36 0.18
CA GLU A 129 -3.12 -7.89 -1.11
C GLU A 129 -4.05 -6.90 -1.81
N ILE A 130 -3.82 -6.66 -3.10
CA ILE A 130 -4.73 -5.89 -3.94
C ILE A 130 -4.98 -6.62 -5.26
N LYS A 131 -6.19 -6.41 -5.79
CA LYS A 131 -6.54 -6.70 -7.19
C LYS A 131 -6.85 -5.37 -7.87
N HIS A 132 -6.10 -5.05 -8.91
CA HIS A 132 -6.20 -3.79 -9.64
C HIS A 132 -6.57 -4.04 -11.10
N THR A 133 -7.67 -3.41 -11.55
CA THR A 133 -8.06 -3.43 -12.97
C THR A 133 -7.21 -2.44 -13.74
N ILE A 134 -6.57 -2.91 -14.80
CA ILE A 134 -5.69 -2.11 -15.64
C ILE A 134 -6.55 -1.23 -16.56
N LYS A 135 -6.29 0.07 -16.57
CA LYS A 135 -6.99 1.04 -17.40
C LYS A 135 -6.48 1.03 -18.84
#